data_AF-A0A520QPD3-F1
#
_entry.id   AF-A0A520QPD3-F1
#
_cell.length_a   1.000
_cell.length_b   1.000
_cell.length_c   1.000
_cell.angle_alpha   90.00
_cell.angle_beta   90.00
_cell.angle_gamma   90.00
#
_symmetry.space_group_name_H-M   'P 1'
#
loop_
_entity.id
_entity.type
_entity.pdbx_description
1 polymer ?
#
loop_
_entity_poly.entity_id
_entity_poly.type
_entity_poly.pdbx_seq_one_letter_code
_entity_poly.pdbx_strand_id
1 'polypeptide(L)'
;MVNWFIQHAMEAFYPRTETLPGIADTDVAGFLKRYRSDATRLMWLGLVVGTLLFVWTPILTVYWPLPSFLLPKKVLDRHAHRVTSSRLYLLRQAVFLVKLAAGLCWGSHPTVRAKFGMAPYDADPGTWRTSA
;
A
#
# COMPACT_ATOMS: atom_id res chain seq x y z
N MET A 1 -15.18 2.38 4.68
CA MET A 1 -14.65 3.72 4.34
C MET A 1 -13.13 3.79 4.47
N VAL A 2 -12.55 3.53 5.65
CA VAL A 2 -11.07 3.56 5.84
C VAL A 2 -10.31 2.65 4.86
N ASN A 3 -10.78 1.41 4.66
CA ASN A 3 -10.13 0.47 3.73
C ASN A 3 -10.06 1.00 2.29
N TRP A 4 -11.00 1.83 1.86
CA TRP A 4 -10.99 2.42 0.52
C TRP A 4 -9.86 3.43 0.35
N PHE A 5 -9.61 4.28 1.35
CA PHE A 5 -8.46 5.19 1.35
C PHE A 5 -7.14 4.45 1.37
N ILE A 6 -7.04 3.38 2.16
CA ILE A 6 -5.84 2.54 2.22
C ILE A 6 -5.59 1.91 0.85
N GLN A 7 -6.62 1.29 0.26
CA GLN A 7 -6.53 0.72 -1.08
C GLN A 7 -6.10 1.76 -2.13
N HIS A 8 -6.70 2.95 -2.12
CA HIS A 8 -6.30 4.04 -3.02
C HIS A 8 -4.81 4.39 -2.88
N ALA A 9 -4.31 4.53 -1.64
CA ALA A 9 -2.90 4.82 -1.41
C ALA A 9 -1.98 3.67 -1.87
N MET A 10 -2.38 2.41 -1.60
CA MET A 10 -1.64 1.23 -2.05
C MET A 10 -1.58 1.15 -3.59
N GLU A 11 -2.70 1.41 -4.27
CA GLU A 11 -2.78 1.46 -5.74
C GLU A 11 -1.90 2.54 -6.35
N ALA A 12 -1.78 3.69 -5.68
CA ALA A 12 -0.87 4.74 -6.11
C ALA A 12 0.60 4.34 -5.99
N PHE A 13 0.97 3.48 -5.03
CA PHE A 13 2.35 2.98 -4.89
C PHE A 13 2.69 1.84 -5.84
N TYR A 14 1.71 1.01 -6.20
CA TYR A 14 1.89 -0.17 -7.06
C TYR A 14 0.88 -0.14 -8.22
N PRO A 15 1.00 0.83 -9.15
CA PRO A 15 0.13 0.91 -10.31
C PRO A 15 0.42 -0.24 -11.28
N ARG A 16 -0.55 -0.56 -12.15
CA ARG A 16 -0.35 -1.53 -13.23
C ARG A 16 0.65 -0.99 -14.25
N THR A 17 1.58 -1.83 -14.70
CA THR A 17 2.52 -1.54 -15.78
C THR A 17 2.32 -2.50 -16.95
N GLU A 18 3.06 -2.33 -18.04
CA GLU A 18 2.99 -3.21 -19.21
C GLU A 18 3.41 -4.65 -18.90
N THR A 19 4.33 -4.83 -17.94
CA THR A 19 4.97 -6.12 -17.65
C THR A 19 4.54 -6.74 -16.33
N LEU A 20 3.98 -5.95 -15.42
CA LEU A 20 3.60 -6.38 -14.08
C LEU A 20 2.15 -5.97 -13.76
N PRO A 21 1.38 -6.86 -13.10
CA PRO A 21 0.06 -6.50 -12.62
C PRO A 21 0.16 -5.38 -11.58
N GLY A 22 -0.87 -4.53 -11.53
CA GLY A 22 -0.99 -3.55 -10.46
C GLY A 22 -1.51 -4.21 -9.20
N ILE A 23 -1.42 -3.53 -8.06
CA ILE A 23 -1.99 -4.07 -6.83
C ILE A 23 -3.52 -4.15 -6.87
N ALA A 24 -4.19 -3.33 -7.70
CA ALA A 24 -5.63 -3.47 -7.95
C ALA A 24 -6.02 -4.84 -8.55
N ASP A 25 -5.05 -5.55 -9.14
CA ASP A 25 -5.23 -6.88 -9.73
C ASP A 25 -5.04 -8.01 -8.70
N THR A 26 -4.68 -7.66 -7.46
CA THR A 26 -4.47 -8.60 -6.36
C THR A 26 -5.65 -8.54 -5.39
N ASP A 27 -5.69 -9.49 -4.44
CA ASP A 27 -6.71 -9.52 -3.38
C ASP A 27 -6.40 -8.49 -2.26
N VAL A 28 -6.45 -7.20 -2.58
CA VAL A 28 -6.22 -6.12 -1.60
C VAL A 28 -7.25 -6.17 -0.47
N ALA A 29 -8.52 -6.43 -0.81
CA ALA A 29 -9.59 -6.47 0.17
C ALA A 29 -9.41 -7.61 1.18
N GLY A 30 -9.13 -8.83 0.70
CA GLY A 30 -8.85 -9.97 1.56
C GLY A 30 -7.51 -9.86 2.29
N PHE A 31 -6.49 -9.22 1.68
CA PHE A 31 -5.26 -8.86 2.37
C PHE A 31 -5.55 -7.90 3.54
N LEU A 32 -6.27 -6.80 3.33
CA LEU A 32 -6.57 -5.84 4.40
C LEU A 32 -7.43 -6.44 5.51
N LYS A 33 -8.35 -7.36 5.17
CA LYS A 33 -9.13 -8.10 6.17
C LYS A 33 -8.23 -8.93 7.07
N ARG A 34 -7.31 -9.71 6.49
CA ARG A 34 -6.31 -10.50 7.22
C ARG A 34 -5.35 -9.60 7.99
N TYR A 35 -4.74 -8.62 7.31
CA TYR A 35 -3.82 -7.69 7.95
C TYR A 35 -4.44 -7.01 9.18
N ARG A 36 -5.71 -6.62 9.15
CA ARG A 36 -6.40 -6.05 10.32
C ARG A 36 -6.60 -7.05 11.45
N SER A 37 -6.82 -8.33 11.17
CA SER A 37 -6.96 -9.37 12.19
C SER A 37 -5.63 -9.88 12.73
N ASP A 38 -4.58 -9.89 11.91
CA ASP A 38 -3.29 -10.53 12.21
C ASP A 38 -2.26 -9.50 12.73
N ALA A 39 -2.37 -8.22 12.34
CA ALA A 39 -1.46 -7.17 12.79
C ALA A 39 -1.74 -6.72 14.22
N THR A 40 -0.69 -6.25 14.90
CA THR A 40 -0.85 -5.51 16.15
C THR A 40 -1.64 -4.22 15.91
N ARG A 41 -2.39 -3.77 16.93
CA ARG A 41 -3.19 -2.54 16.85
C ARG A 41 -2.36 -1.31 16.46
N LEU A 42 -1.10 -1.26 16.92
CA LEU A 42 -0.16 -0.18 16.59
C LEU A 42 0.19 -0.16 15.10
N MET A 43 0.40 -1.33 14.51
CA MET A 43 0.72 -1.44 13.08
C MET A 43 -0.50 -1.09 12.21
N TRP A 44 -1.70 -1.50 12.61
CA TRP A 44 -2.94 -1.04 11.96
C TRP A 44 -3.12 0.48 12.07
N LEU A 45 -2.88 1.06 13.24
CA LEU A 45 -2.94 2.52 13.43
C LEU A 45 -1.93 3.24 12.54
N GLY A 46 -0.69 2.75 12.48
CA GLY A 46 0.34 3.31 11.61
C GLY A 46 -0.05 3.27 10.13
N LEU A 47 -0.68 2.18 9.66
CA LEU A 47 -1.19 2.08 8.29
C LEU A 47 -2.27 3.13 8.00
N VAL A 48 -3.21 3.32 8.93
CA VAL A 48 -4.26 4.34 8.81
C VAL A 48 -3.67 5.75 8.81
N VAL A 49 -2.76 6.07 9.73
CA VAL A 49 -2.11 7.39 9.81
C VAL A 49 -1.27 7.67 8.56
N GLY A 50 -0.48 6.70 8.10
CA GLY A 50 0.30 6.83 6.88
C GLY A 50 -0.58 7.07 5.65
N THR A 51 -1.75 6.43 5.60
CA THR A 51 -2.73 6.62 4.52
C THR A 51 -3.33 8.03 4.57
N LEU A 52 -3.71 8.52 5.75
CA LEU A 52 -4.23 9.89 5.89
C LEU A 52 -3.17 10.92 5.45
N LEU A 53 -1.92 10.74 5.87
CA LEU A 53 -0.82 11.59 5.43
C LEU A 53 -0.65 11.55 3.92
N PHE A 54 -0.67 10.36 3.30
CA PHE A 54 -0.65 10.25 1.84
C PHE A 54 -1.78 11.06 1.20
N VAL A 55 -3.02 10.92 1.68
CA VAL A 55 -4.18 11.62 1.11
C VAL A 55 -4.05 13.15 1.19
N TRP A 56 -3.48 13.68 2.28
CA TRP A 56 -3.42 15.12 2.55
C TRP A 56 -2.10 15.82 2.18
N THR A 57 -1.03 15.07 1.93
CA THR A 57 0.28 15.63 1.57
C THR A 57 0.51 15.97 0.08
N PRO A 58 -0.46 15.89 -0.87
CA PRO A 58 -0.28 16.46 -2.20
C PRO A 58 0.14 17.93 -2.19
N ILE A 59 -0.35 18.72 -1.23
CA ILE A 59 0.02 20.14 -1.09
C ILE A 59 1.52 20.34 -0.82
N LEU A 60 2.15 19.42 -0.08
CA LEU A 60 3.57 19.49 0.26
C LEU A 60 4.48 18.90 -0.81
N THR A 61 3.95 18.04 -1.67
CA THR A 61 4.75 17.22 -2.58
C THR A 61 4.60 17.66 -4.03
N VAL A 62 3.38 17.92 -4.49
CA VAL A 62 3.06 18.33 -5.87
C VAL A 62 2.42 19.72 -5.93
N TYR A 63 2.37 20.44 -4.80
CA TYR A 63 1.80 21.78 -4.67
C TYR A 63 0.34 21.89 -5.13
N TRP A 64 -0.41 20.80 -4.97
CA TRP A 64 -1.81 20.71 -5.35
C TRP A 64 -2.69 20.76 -4.08
N PRO A 65 -3.69 21.66 -3.99
CA PRO A 65 -4.46 21.86 -2.75
C PRO A 65 -5.54 20.78 -2.50
N LEU A 66 -5.77 19.90 -3.46
CA LEU A 66 -6.76 18.82 -3.38
C LEU A 66 -6.15 17.53 -2.82
N PRO A 67 -6.96 16.68 -2.18
CA PRO A 67 -6.52 15.37 -1.69
C PRO A 67 -6.13 14.43 -2.85
N SER A 68 -5.36 13.39 -2.52
CA SER A 68 -4.71 12.50 -3.49
C SER A 68 -5.71 11.83 -4.47
N PHE A 69 -6.92 11.51 -4.02
CA PHE A 69 -7.92 10.82 -4.83
C PHE A 69 -8.61 11.71 -5.88
N LEU A 70 -8.41 13.03 -5.82
CA LEU A 70 -8.87 13.97 -6.86
C LEU A 70 -7.76 14.32 -7.85
N LEU A 71 -6.55 13.79 -7.67
CA LEU A 71 -5.43 14.09 -8.56
C LEU A 71 -5.55 13.34 -9.88
N PRO A 72 -5.18 13.96 -11.02
CA PRO A 72 -4.97 13.25 -12.26
C PRO A 72 -3.91 12.15 -12.09
N LYS A 73 -4.06 11.01 -12.77
CA LYS A 73 -3.17 9.83 -12.63
C LYS A 73 -1.67 10.17 -12.70
N LYS A 74 -1.26 11.01 -13.65
CA LYS A 74 0.15 11.44 -13.81
C LYS A 74 0.66 12.25 -12.60
N VAL A 75 -0.21 13.05 -11.98
CA VAL A 75 0.13 13.86 -10.81
C VAL A 75 0.14 13.00 -9.55
N LEU A 76 -0.78 12.04 -9.45
CA LEU A 76 -0.83 11.05 -8.37
C LEU A 76 0.45 10.19 -8.34
N ASP A 77 0.91 9.72 -9.50
CA ASP A 77 2.17 8.96 -9.61
C ASP A 77 3.38 9.80 -9.15
N ARG A 78 3.44 11.07 -9.59
CA ARG A 78 4.47 12.01 -9.12
C ARG A 78 4.40 12.25 -7.61
N HIS A 79 3.20 12.36 -7.06
CA HIS A 79 2.98 12.48 -5.62
C HIS A 79 3.48 11.25 -4.87
N ALA A 80 3.11 10.05 -5.33
CA ALA A 80 3.55 8.77 -4.76
C ALA A 80 5.07 8.62 -4.79
N HIS A 81 5.73 9.06 -5.87
CA HIS A 81 7.18 9.10 -5.91
C HIS A 81 7.76 10.09 -4.88
N ARG A 82 7.31 11.35 -4.91
CA ARG A 82 7.85 12.44 -4.07
C ARG A 82 7.64 12.24 -2.58
N VAL A 83 6.51 11.67 -2.16
CA VAL A 83 6.25 11.41 -0.74
C VAL A 83 7.25 10.40 -0.16
N THR A 84 7.68 9.42 -0.97
CA THR A 84 8.67 8.42 -0.56
C THR A 84 10.12 8.92 -0.61
N SER A 85 10.40 9.95 -1.42
CA SER A 85 11.71 10.61 -1.51
C SER A 85 11.77 11.95 -0.76
N SER A 86 10.74 12.27 0.03
CA SER A 86 10.66 13.52 0.77
C SER A 86 11.80 13.65 1.78
N ARG A 87 12.31 14.89 1.94
CA ARG A 87 13.29 15.24 2.98
C ARG A 87 12.68 15.25 4.38
N LEU A 88 11.35 15.34 4.47
CA LEU A 88 10.63 15.29 5.74
C LEU A 88 10.59 13.83 6.23
N TYR A 89 11.52 13.49 7.13
CA TYR A 89 11.67 12.13 7.65
C TYR A 89 10.36 11.56 8.18
N LEU A 90 9.61 12.32 8.98
CA LEU A 90 8.35 11.85 9.57
C LEU A 90 7.30 11.51 8.51
N LEU A 91 7.20 12.32 7.45
CA LEU A 91 6.29 12.04 6.34
C LEU A 91 6.72 10.76 5.60
N ARG A 92 8.00 10.68 5.23
CA ARG A 92 8.55 9.52 4.53
C ARG A 92 8.39 8.24 5.33
N GLN A 93 8.68 8.28 6.63
CA GLN A 93 8.62 7.14 7.53
C GLN A 93 7.18 6.71 7.81
N ALA A 94 6.25 7.65 7.99
CA ALA A 94 4.85 7.32 8.22
C ALA A 94 4.21 6.66 6.99
N VAL A 95 4.54 7.16 5.80
CA VAL A 95 4.02 6.61 4.54
C VAL A 95 4.71 5.31 4.13
N PHE A 96 5.95 5.06 4.61
CA PHE A 96 6.66 3.81 4.37
C PHE A 96 5.85 2.59 4.80
N LEU A 97 5.12 2.63 5.92
CA LEU A 97 4.32 1.49 6.38
C LEU A 97 3.19 1.14 5.39
N VAL A 98 2.58 2.14 4.74
CA VAL A 98 1.59 1.92 3.67
C VAL A 98 2.24 1.22 2.49
N LYS A 99 3.39 1.73 2.05
CA LYS A 99 4.16 1.14 0.94
C LYS A 99 4.63 -0.28 1.27
N LEU A 100 5.04 -0.54 2.50
CA LEU A 100 5.43 -1.87 2.97
C LEU A 100 4.26 -2.84 2.90
N ALA A 101 3.10 -2.47 3.45
CA ALA A 101 1.90 -3.30 3.39
C ALA A 101 1.44 -3.55 1.94
N ALA A 102 1.52 -2.53 1.09
CA ALA A 102 1.26 -2.65 -0.35
C ALA A 102 2.22 -3.64 -1.02
N GLY A 103 3.53 -3.54 -0.72
CA GLY A 103 4.55 -4.44 -1.24
C GLY A 103 4.37 -5.89 -0.79
N LEU A 104 3.94 -6.13 0.46
CA LEU A 104 3.63 -7.47 0.96
C LEU A 104 2.44 -8.08 0.22
N CYS A 105 1.36 -7.31 0.04
CA CYS A 105 0.19 -7.73 -0.71
C CYS A 105 0.55 -8.01 -2.19
N TRP A 106 1.15 -7.03 -2.87
CA TRP A 106 1.54 -7.14 -4.27
C TRP A 106 2.55 -8.26 -4.53
N GLY A 107 3.59 -8.35 -3.70
CA GLY A 107 4.66 -9.36 -3.83
C GLY A 107 4.22 -10.78 -3.49
N SER A 108 3.06 -10.97 -2.86
CA SER A 108 2.47 -12.30 -2.65
C SER A 108 1.74 -12.83 -3.88
N HIS A 109 1.41 -11.98 -4.87
CA HIS A 109 0.63 -12.38 -6.03
C HIS A 109 1.42 -13.36 -6.94
N PRO A 110 0.85 -14.51 -7.35
CA PRO A 110 1.57 -15.54 -8.10
C PRO A 110 2.25 -15.03 -9.38
N THR A 111 1.56 -14.18 -10.15
CA THR A 111 2.13 -13.61 -11.39
C THR A 111 3.32 -12.68 -11.12
N VAL A 112 3.28 -11.93 -10.01
CA VAL A 112 4.40 -11.06 -9.61
C VAL A 112 5.58 -11.92 -9.23
N ARG A 113 5.36 -12.94 -8.39
CA ARG A 113 6.40 -13.88 -7.95
C ARG A 113 7.06 -14.61 -9.11
N ALA A 114 6.27 -15.10 -10.06
CA ALA A 114 6.75 -15.77 -11.25
C ALA A 114 7.67 -14.87 -12.10
N LYS A 115 7.36 -13.57 -12.24
CA LYS A 115 8.20 -12.61 -12.95
C LYS A 115 9.57 -12.40 -12.29
N PHE A 116 9.66 -12.59 -10.98
CA PHE A 116 10.92 -12.56 -10.22
C PHE A 116 11.56 -13.94 -10.04
N GLY A 117 11.09 -14.97 -10.76
CA GLY A 117 11.65 -16.33 -10.68
C GLY A 117 11.37 -17.05 -9.36
N MET A 118 10.34 -16.62 -8.62
CA MET A 118 9.96 -17.22 -7.33
C MET A 118 8.71 -18.10 -7.47
N ALA A 119 8.71 -19.24 -6.77
CA ALA A 119 7.52 -20.09 -6.65
C ALA A 119 6.38 -19.36 -5.92
N PRO A 120 5.10 -19.61 -6.25
CA PRO A 120 3.95 -19.14 -5.47
C PRO A 120 4.06 -19.56 -4.00
N TYR A 121 3.44 -18.80 -3.10
CA TYR A 121 3.31 -19.25 -1.72
C TYR A 121 2.33 -20.41 -1.62
N ASP A 122 2.61 -21.33 -0.70
CA ASP A 122 1.65 -22.35 -0.29
C ASP A 122 0.42 -21.71 0.35
N ALA A 123 -0.68 -22.45 0.37
CA ALA A 123 -1.88 -22.01 1.08
C ALA A 123 -1.56 -21.80 2.57
N ASP A 124 -1.97 -20.67 3.14
CA ASP A 124 -1.80 -20.38 4.56
C ASP A 124 -2.61 -21.41 5.38
N PRO A 125 -1.97 -22.26 6.20
CA PRO A 125 -2.66 -23.26 6.99
C PRO A 125 -3.53 -22.65 8.09
N GLY A 126 -3.36 -21.37 8.44
CA GLY A 126 -4.20 -20.66 9.41
C GLY A 126 -4.09 -21.16 10.86
N THR A 127 -3.15 -22.05 11.14
CA THR A 127 -2.99 -22.75 12.43
C THR A 127 -2.33 -21.92 13.52
N TRP A 128 -1.72 -20.78 13.16
CA TRP A 128 -0.88 -20.00 14.08
C TRP A 128 -1.62 -19.43 15.29
N ARG A 129 -2.95 -19.17 15.18
CA ARG A 129 -3.78 -18.64 16.29
C ARG A 129 -4.27 -19.69 17.27
N THR A 130 -4.28 -20.95 16.87
CA THR A 130 -4.80 -22.08 17.68
C THR A 130 -3.73 -22.73 18.56
N SER A 131 -2.46 -22.36 18.40
CA SER A 131 -1.32 -22.95 19.12
C SER A 131 -0.95 -22.22 20.42
N ALA A 132 -1.85 -21.39 20.96
CA ALA A 132 -1.65 -20.59 22.17
C ALA A 132 -2.39 -21.19 23.37
#